data_AF-A0A3A6TBH9-F1
#
_entry.id   AF-A0A3A6TBH9-F1
#
_cell.length_a   1.000
_cell.length_b   1.000
_cell.length_c   1.000
_cell.angle_alpha   90.00
_cell.angle_beta   90.00
_cell.angle_gamma   90.00
#
_symmetry.space_group_name_H-M   'P 1'
#
loop_
_entity.id
_entity.type
_entity.pdbx_description
1 polymer ?
#
loop_
_entity_poly.entity_id
_entity_poly.type
_entity_poly.pdbx_seq_one_letter_code
_entity_poly.pdbx_strand_id
1 'polypeptide(L)'
;MATSSDFTSTWSAQKIEADYYHSIIHHGLKNTHSSLTLGNTTFSVSEVPSEDAQSIFEPSSSIHEFMSSPTLIQKSCHPQKNYKYQADTQSQTIGLDKQYKRVLNTPAVRENAQLFERYHVNHQPVPPECQGFCRLTTQGALKVSDSLIPTCSELQESYLQSIRLRGVAATHRSFYAYGYHVRFICTSNELSVTLISSEQCSDYVQKGYIIRLKQVVNENECIVASAIAALCHRNFFGAGDRLATDENLPNILAQHQNRAEPTLALINRLFAMFSFINAPLFATFANDSRHPLRQELDRRLTIVFTVEGSQTSQRQTQSLGEFITFISILSNTAPSMALQIVQEIKRQLSSDVFEQLNLHDQEIELERRIRVPKTIPDIKDMVNALPVINYSQVPEDAECCIMRTNFKKEKEQEIIEIRSGQNPYVWHLVSKTAIRNLLKSSAIVCNPVDRTELTCDDFRAVVLQPQHSSSNSSISSVAQK
;
A
#
# COMPACT_ATOMS: atom_id res chain seq x y z
N MET A 1 -30.95 0.26 18.01
CA MET A 1 -30.24 0.11 19.30
C MET A 1 -28.89 -0.51 18.98
N ALA A 2 -27.82 0.28 19.06
CA ALA A 2 -26.45 -0.23 18.89
C ALA A 2 -26.01 -0.83 20.23
N THR A 3 -25.44 -2.03 20.19
CA THR A 3 -24.99 -2.80 21.35
C THR A 3 -23.70 -2.22 21.93
N SER A 4 -23.50 -2.39 23.24
CA SER A 4 -22.40 -1.81 24.05
C SER A 4 -21.00 -2.35 23.76
N SER A 5 -20.78 -3.02 22.61
CA SER A 5 -19.48 -3.58 22.21
C SER A 5 -18.57 -2.59 21.47
N ASP A 6 -19.10 -1.45 21.01
CA ASP A 6 -18.35 -0.54 20.11
C ASP A 6 -17.49 0.51 20.84
N PHE A 7 -17.50 0.56 22.18
CA PHE A 7 -16.92 1.66 22.97
C PHE A 7 -15.54 1.40 23.59
N THR A 8 -14.80 0.40 23.11
CA THR A 8 -13.43 0.12 23.62
C THR A 8 -12.35 0.28 22.55
N SER A 9 -12.51 1.19 21.59
CA SER A 9 -11.38 1.56 20.74
C SER A 9 -10.42 2.47 21.51
N THR A 10 -9.38 1.90 22.12
CA THR A 10 -8.22 2.67 22.55
C THR A 10 -7.69 3.45 21.34
N TRP A 11 -7.72 4.77 21.40
CA TRP A 11 -7.18 5.63 20.35
C TRP A 11 -5.68 5.38 20.23
N SER A 12 -5.24 4.84 19.09
CA SER A 12 -3.82 4.71 18.81
C SER A 12 -3.25 6.06 18.38
N ALA A 13 -1.97 6.31 18.66
CA ALA A 13 -1.25 7.50 18.18
C ALA A 13 -1.39 7.67 16.65
N GLN A 14 -1.45 6.55 15.94
CA GLN A 14 -1.64 6.46 14.49
C GLN A 14 -2.97 7.05 14.03
N LYS A 15 -4.06 6.67 14.72
CA LYS A 15 -5.40 7.17 14.40
C LYS A 15 -5.50 8.67 14.68
N ILE A 16 -4.91 9.12 15.78
CA ILE A 16 -4.84 10.53 16.16
C ILE A 16 -4.09 11.35 15.10
N GLU A 17 -2.91 10.89 14.66
CA GLU A 17 -2.11 11.54 13.62
C GLU A 17 -2.85 11.59 12.27
N ALA A 18 -3.45 10.47 11.87
CA ALA A 18 -4.20 10.39 10.61
C ALA A 18 -5.41 11.34 10.60
N ASP A 19 -6.19 11.37 11.69
CA ASP A 19 -7.35 12.26 11.82
C ASP A 19 -6.92 13.73 11.89
N TYR A 20 -5.77 14.01 12.51
CA TYR A 20 -5.18 15.35 12.54
C TYR A 20 -4.82 15.84 11.12
N TYR A 21 -4.09 15.06 10.33
CA TYR A 21 -3.75 15.43 8.95
C TYR A 21 -4.98 15.50 8.04
N HIS A 22 -5.91 14.56 8.20
CA HIS A 22 -7.18 14.59 7.48
C HIS A 22 -7.91 15.91 7.71
N SER A 23 -7.98 16.36 8.96
CA SER A 23 -8.58 17.64 9.30
C SER A 23 -7.84 18.82 8.64
N ILE A 24 -6.50 18.82 8.62
CA ILE A 24 -5.73 19.91 7.97
C ILE A 24 -6.03 19.97 6.47
N ILE A 25 -6.08 18.83 5.78
CA ILE A 25 -6.38 18.79 4.34
C ILE A 25 -7.73 19.43 4.04
N HIS A 26 -8.74 19.17 4.87
CA HIS A 26 -10.11 19.62 4.62
C HIS A 26 -10.42 21.02 5.15
N HIS A 27 -9.81 21.41 6.27
CA HIS A 27 -10.19 22.62 7.00
C HIS A 27 -9.05 23.62 7.15
N GLY A 28 -7.81 23.22 6.87
CA GLY A 28 -6.62 24.00 7.12
C GLY A 28 -6.18 23.93 8.58
N LEU A 29 -4.88 24.11 8.80
CA LEU A 29 -4.19 23.95 10.07
C LEU A 29 -4.81 24.81 11.17
N LYS A 30 -5.13 26.07 10.85
CA LYS A 30 -5.74 27.01 11.81
C LYS A 30 -7.09 26.50 12.32
N ASN A 31 -7.94 26.00 11.43
CA ASN A 31 -9.27 25.53 11.81
C ASN A 31 -9.20 24.16 12.51
N THR A 32 -8.29 23.30 12.08
CA THR A 32 -7.97 22.05 12.79
C THR A 32 -7.50 22.32 14.21
N HIS A 33 -6.63 23.32 14.41
CA HIS A 33 -6.20 23.73 15.75
C HIS A 33 -7.32 24.37 16.56
N SER A 34 -8.32 25.01 15.96
CA SER A 34 -9.43 25.57 16.73
C SER A 34 -10.47 24.56 17.19
N SER A 35 -10.68 23.45 16.45
CA SER A 35 -11.81 22.56 16.70
C SER A 35 -11.66 21.16 16.07
N LEU A 36 -10.57 20.44 16.36
CA LEU A 36 -10.46 19.04 15.93
C LEU A 36 -11.32 18.16 16.83
N THR A 37 -12.19 17.34 16.25
CA THR A 37 -13.00 16.38 17.02
C THR A 37 -12.48 14.96 16.82
N LEU A 38 -12.05 14.32 17.93
CA LEU A 38 -11.65 12.91 17.97
C LEU A 38 -12.68 12.14 18.83
N GLY A 39 -13.53 11.37 18.16
CA GLY A 39 -14.67 10.73 18.82
C GLY A 39 -15.65 11.76 19.37
N ASN A 40 -15.87 11.74 20.69
CA ASN A 40 -16.76 12.69 21.39
C ASN A 40 -16.02 13.88 22.02
N THR A 41 -14.68 13.94 21.87
CA THR A 41 -13.84 14.99 22.45
C THR A 41 -13.45 16.00 21.39
N THR A 42 -13.71 17.28 21.64
CA THR A 42 -13.24 18.38 20.79
C THR A 42 -12.01 19.00 21.42
N PHE A 43 -10.96 19.09 20.62
CA PHE A 43 -9.67 19.66 20.98
C PHE A 43 -9.48 21.02 20.35
N SER A 44 -8.97 21.95 21.16
CA SER A 44 -8.36 23.20 20.68
C SER A 44 -6.88 23.21 21.05
N VAL A 45 -6.02 23.55 20.10
CA VAL A 45 -4.58 23.59 20.26
C VAL A 45 -4.15 25.04 20.42
N SER A 46 -3.43 25.31 21.50
CA SER A 46 -2.78 26.60 21.75
C SER A 46 -1.27 26.46 21.64
N GLU A 47 -0.62 27.50 21.15
CA GLU A 47 0.84 27.54 21.01
C GLU A 47 1.42 28.27 22.22
N VAL A 48 2.22 27.56 23.02
CA VAL A 48 2.83 28.07 24.26
C VAL A 48 4.34 28.20 24.07
N PRO A 49 4.96 29.34 24.41
CA PRO A 49 6.41 29.48 24.35
C PRO A 49 7.11 28.45 25.25
N SER A 50 8.14 27.78 24.74
CA SER A 50 9.03 26.91 25.52
C SER A 50 10.39 27.56 25.72
N GLU A 51 11.10 27.16 26.78
CA GLU A 51 12.47 27.58 27.08
C GLU A 51 13.46 27.20 25.96
N ASP A 52 13.17 26.14 25.19
CA ASP A 52 14.03 25.60 24.12
C ASP A 52 13.83 26.26 22.74
N ALA A 53 13.33 27.51 22.69
CA ALA A 53 13.08 28.31 21.47
C ALA A 53 12.07 27.74 20.45
N GLN A 54 11.56 26.51 20.64
CA GLN A 54 10.43 25.97 19.90
C GLN A 54 9.15 26.06 20.73
N SER A 55 8.12 26.68 20.18
CA SER A 55 6.79 26.66 20.77
C SER A 55 6.28 25.24 20.98
N ILE A 56 5.56 24.99 22.07
CA ILE A 56 4.88 23.72 22.38
C ILE A 56 3.40 23.86 22.05
N PHE A 57 2.82 22.84 21.42
CA PHE A 57 1.39 22.75 21.21
C PHE A 57 0.73 22.14 22.45
N GLU A 58 -0.08 22.94 23.14
CA GLU A 58 -0.89 22.53 24.28
C GLU A 58 -2.34 22.33 23.83
N PRO A 59 -2.79 21.08 23.67
CA PRO A 59 -4.20 20.80 23.43
C PRO A 59 -5.00 20.96 24.72
N SER A 60 -6.07 21.74 24.65
CA SER A 60 -7.16 21.72 25.62
C SER A 60 -8.32 20.92 25.04
N SER A 61 -8.90 20.05 25.87
CA SER A 61 -10.02 19.19 25.49
C SER A 61 -11.33 19.72 26.07
N SER A 62 -12.42 19.48 25.35
CA SER A 62 -13.78 19.66 25.84
C SER A 62 -14.61 18.46 25.42
N ILE A 63 -15.34 17.88 26.38
CA ILE A 63 -16.20 16.72 26.13
C ILE A 63 -17.63 17.25 25.98
N HIS A 64 -18.25 17.01 24.82
CA HIS A 64 -19.64 17.40 24.56
C HIS A 64 -19.97 18.85 24.99
N GLU A 65 -19.07 19.80 24.65
CA GLU A 65 -19.21 21.24 24.93
C GLU A 65 -19.08 21.64 26.41
N PHE A 66 -18.72 20.72 27.30
CA PHE A 66 -18.26 21.07 28.64
C PHE A 66 -16.75 21.32 28.60
N MET A 67 -16.36 22.58 28.78
CA MET A 67 -14.95 23.00 28.89
C MET A 67 -14.28 22.51 30.20
N SER A 68 -15.09 22.09 31.17
CA SER A 68 -14.66 21.57 32.47
C SER A 68 -15.71 20.62 33.03
N SER A 69 -15.37 19.86 34.08
CA SER A 69 -16.34 19.03 34.81
C SER A 69 -17.63 19.79 35.10
N PRO A 70 -18.81 19.30 34.64
CA PRO A 70 -20.05 20.04 34.76
C PRO A 70 -20.46 20.16 36.23
N THR A 71 -20.86 21.37 36.62
CA THR A 71 -21.41 21.66 37.96
C THR A 71 -22.75 20.96 38.16
N LEU A 72 -23.19 20.80 39.41
CA LEU A 72 -24.50 20.23 39.75
C LEU A 72 -25.65 20.91 38.97
N ILE A 73 -25.59 22.24 38.83
CA ILE A 73 -26.60 23.03 38.10
C ILE A 73 -26.58 22.67 36.61
N GLN A 74 -25.40 22.61 35.98
CA GLN A 74 -25.27 22.25 34.57
C GLN A 74 -25.73 20.81 34.27
N LYS A 75 -25.47 19.88 35.21
CA LYS A 75 -25.94 18.49 35.11
C LYS A 75 -27.47 18.41 35.09
N SER A 76 -28.13 19.24 35.91
CA SER A 76 -29.58 19.31 35.98
C SER A 76 -30.22 20.05 34.80
N CYS A 77 -29.59 21.11 34.30
CA CYS A 77 -30.10 21.89 33.16
C CYS A 77 -29.94 21.16 31.81
N HIS A 78 -28.95 20.27 31.70
CA HIS A 78 -28.66 19.53 30.47
C HIS A 78 -28.51 18.02 30.73
N PRO A 79 -29.59 17.32 31.11
CA PRO A 79 -29.53 15.92 31.52
C PRO A 79 -29.04 14.98 30.40
N GLN A 80 -29.38 15.28 29.14
CA GLN A 80 -28.89 14.52 27.99
C GLN A 80 -27.38 14.72 27.74
N LYS A 81 -26.84 15.94 27.90
CA LYS A 81 -25.40 16.20 27.78
C LYS A 81 -24.63 15.55 28.93
N ASN A 82 -25.18 15.59 30.14
CA ASN A 82 -24.60 14.95 31.31
C ASN A 82 -24.57 13.41 31.20
N TYR A 83 -25.62 12.78 30.67
CA TYR A 83 -25.62 11.33 30.44
C TYR A 83 -24.49 10.90 29.50
N LYS A 84 -24.28 11.64 28.41
CA LYS A 84 -23.17 11.39 27.48
C LYS A 84 -21.80 11.67 28.11
N TYR A 85 -21.66 12.79 28.83
CA TYR A 85 -20.45 13.12 29.59
C TYR A 85 -20.07 11.99 30.58
N GLN A 86 -21.05 11.41 31.28
CA GLN A 86 -20.82 10.29 32.21
C GLN A 86 -20.42 8.99 31.49
N ALA A 87 -21.01 8.69 30.35
CA ALA A 87 -20.62 7.54 29.53
C ALA A 87 -19.19 7.70 28.97
N ASP A 88 -18.81 8.91 28.57
CA ASP A 88 -17.48 9.22 28.02
C ASP A 88 -16.39 9.25 29.09
N THR A 89 -16.65 9.83 30.27
CA THR A 89 -15.69 9.81 31.38
C THR A 89 -15.42 8.39 31.91
N GLN A 90 -16.35 7.45 31.70
CA GLN A 90 -16.17 6.03 31.98
C GLN A 90 -15.44 5.29 30.85
N SER A 91 -15.43 5.82 29.62
CA SER A 91 -14.80 5.22 28.44
C SER A 91 -13.57 6.01 27.98
N GLN A 92 -12.41 5.66 28.54
CA GLN A 92 -11.07 5.88 27.94
C GLN A 92 -10.60 7.31 27.59
N THR A 93 -11.34 8.39 27.89
CA THR A 93 -10.84 9.77 27.68
C THR A 93 -9.67 10.14 28.60
N ILE A 94 -9.45 9.37 29.67
CA ILE A 94 -8.31 9.54 30.59
C ILE A 94 -7.00 9.16 29.86
N GLY A 95 -6.31 10.18 29.34
CA GLY A 95 -5.01 10.03 28.70
C GLY A 95 -4.98 10.40 27.21
N LEU A 96 -6.14 10.61 26.58
CA LEU A 96 -6.21 11.03 25.18
C LEU A 96 -5.52 12.39 24.97
N ASP A 97 -5.70 13.34 25.87
CA ASP A 97 -5.04 14.66 25.85
C ASP A 97 -3.52 14.52 25.89
N LYS A 98 -3.00 13.64 26.75
CA LYS A 98 -1.56 13.37 26.87
C LYS A 98 -1.01 12.70 25.61
N GLN A 99 -1.77 11.77 25.02
CA GLN A 99 -1.39 11.12 23.76
C GLN A 99 -1.43 12.10 22.59
N TYR A 100 -2.47 12.92 22.48
CA TYR A 100 -2.61 13.92 21.43
C TYR A 100 -1.52 14.97 21.53
N LYS A 101 -1.25 15.47 22.74
CA LYS A 101 -0.11 16.35 23.02
C LYS A 101 1.21 15.70 22.59
N ARG A 102 1.43 14.43 22.93
CA ARG A 102 2.65 13.70 22.52
C ARG A 102 2.77 13.64 21.00
N VAL A 103 1.71 13.29 20.29
CA VAL A 103 1.68 13.19 18.82
C VAL A 103 1.98 14.54 18.17
N LEU A 104 1.23 15.59 18.52
CA LEU A 104 1.36 16.94 17.95
C LEU A 104 2.76 17.55 18.14
N ASN A 105 3.43 17.22 19.23
CA ASN A 105 4.73 17.76 19.55
C ASN A 105 5.90 16.94 19.00
N THR A 106 5.65 15.83 18.28
CA THR A 106 6.73 15.16 17.57
C THR A 106 7.22 16.02 16.39
N PRO A 107 8.54 16.12 16.15
CA PRO A 107 9.08 16.90 15.04
C PRO A 107 8.49 16.50 13.68
N ALA A 108 8.31 15.19 13.45
CA ALA A 108 7.71 14.67 12.23
C ALA A 108 6.29 15.20 12.01
N VAL A 109 5.47 15.18 13.06
CA VAL A 109 4.08 15.60 12.95
C VAL A 109 3.96 17.07 12.62
N ARG A 110 4.83 17.90 13.20
CA ARG A 110 4.90 19.33 12.93
C ARG A 110 5.35 19.65 11.51
N GLU A 111 6.42 19.01 11.04
CA GLU A 111 6.93 19.20 9.68
C GLU A 111 5.88 18.77 8.63
N ASN A 112 5.25 17.62 8.85
CA ASN A 112 4.18 17.12 7.98
C ASN A 112 2.96 18.04 8.00
N ALA A 113 2.53 18.52 9.17
CA ALA A 113 1.37 19.42 9.29
C ALA A 113 1.52 20.68 8.42
N GLN A 114 2.72 21.24 8.34
CA GLN A 114 3.01 22.38 7.45
C GLN A 114 2.90 22.00 5.97
N LEU A 115 3.29 20.79 5.60
CA LEU A 115 3.16 20.29 4.23
C LEU A 115 1.69 20.04 3.85
N PHE A 116 0.90 19.46 4.76
CA PHE A 116 -0.56 19.33 4.60
C PHE A 116 -1.27 20.68 4.51
N GLU A 117 -0.80 21.68 5.26
CA GLU A 117 -1.33 23.04 5.17
C GLU A 117 -1.05 23.69 3.80
N ARG A 118 0.17 23.55 3.28
CA ARG A 118 0.48 24.04 1.92
C ARG A 118 -0.39 23.37 0.87
N TYR A 119 -0.61 22.06 1.00
CA TYR A 119 -1.52 21.33 0.13
C TYR A 119 -2.94 21.90 0.22
N HIS A 120 -3.46 22.09 1.42
CA HIS A 120 -4.78 22.69 1.65
C HIS A 120 -4.91 24.06 0.98
N VAL A 121 -3.93 24.95 1.17
CA VAL A 121 -3.92 26.30 0.57
C VAL A 121 -3.87 26.25 -0.96
N ASN A 122 -3.07 25.34 -1.53
CA ASN A 122 -2.87 25.25 -2.99
C ASN A 122 -4.03 24.58 -3.73
N HIS A 123 -4.90 23.85 -3.03
CA HIS A 123 -5.97 23.04 -3.63
C HIS A 123 -7.34 23.45 -3.10
N GLN A 124 -7.62 24.75 -2.97
CA GLN A 124 -8.96 25.24 -2.66
C GLN A 124 -9.76 25.58 -3.94
N PRO A 125 -11.02 25.11 -4.07
CA PRO A 125 -11.74 24.21 -3.17
C PRO A 125 -11.21 22.77 -3.22
N VAL A 126 -11.22 22.07 -2.08
CA VAL A 126 -10.64 20.72 -1.92
C VAL A 126 -11.24 19.75 -2.96
N PRO A 127 -10.46 19.24 -3.92
CA PRO A 127 -10.96 18.34 -4.96
C PRO A 127 -11.53 17.03 -4.37
N PRO A 128 -12.51 16.39 -5.02
CA PRO A 128 -13.01 15.05 -4.63
C PRO A 128 -11.89 13.99 -4.57
N GLU A 129 -10.84 14.16 -5.38
CA GLU A 129 -9.66 13.30 -5.44
C GLU A 129 -8.80 13.34 -4.16
N CYS A 130 -8.98 14.33 -3.28
CA CYS A 130 -8.32 14.40 -1.98
C CYS A 130 -8.67 13.23 -1.04
N GLN A 131 -9.76 12.50 -1.27
CA GLN A 131 -10.06 11.27 -0.53
C GLN A 131 -8.96 10.21 -0.67
N GLY A 132 -8.28 10.15 -1.82
CA GLY A 132 -7.13 9.25 -2.01
C GLY A 132 -5.91 9.64 -1.18
N PHE A 133 -5.71 10.94 -0.95
CA PHE A 133 -4.63 11.48 -0.12
C PHE A 133 -4.90 11.25 1.37
N CYS A 134 -6.15 11.34 1.81
CA CYS A 134 -6.61 10.93 3.15
C CYS A 134 -6.45 9.41 3.41
N ARG A 135 -6.41 8.59 2.35
CA ARG A 135 -6.07 7.15 2.46
C ARG A 135 -4.56 6.92 2.61
N LEU A 136 -3.73 7.78 2.03
CA LEU A 136 -2.27 7.71 2.21
C LEU A 136 -1.88 8.06 3.64
N THR A 137 -2.53 9.03 4.29
CA THR A 137 -2.27 9.37 5.70
C THR A 137 -2.69 8.29 6.70
N THR A 138 -3.66 7.44 6.34
CA THR A 138 -4.18 6.35 7.20
C THR A 138 -3.39 5.04 7.08
N GLN A 139 -2.53 4.88 6.06
CA GLN A 139 -1.85 3.62 5.75
C GLN A 139 -0.37 3.54 6.13
N GLY A 140 0.20 4.51 6.84
CA GLY A 140 1.63 4.47 7.16
C GLY A 140 1.93 5.26 8.40
N ALA A 141 1.37 4.85 9.52
CA ALA A 141 1.67 5.51 10.76
C ALA A 141 2.96 4.96 11.37
N LEU A 142 3.79 5.90 11.81
CA LEU A 142 4.93 5.68 12.71
C LEU A 142 4.42 4.90 13.92
N LYS A 143 4.55 3.57 13.89
CA LYS A 143 4.18 2.74 15.04
C LYS A 143 5.03 3.21 16.21
N VAL A 144 4.39 3.51 17.33
CA VAL A 144 5.10 3.44 18.61
C VAL A 144 5.08 1.95 18.94
N SER A 145 6.10 1.25 18.48
CA SER A 145 6.24 -0.19 18.66
C SER A 145 6.31 -0.54 20.16
N ASP A 146 5.58 -1.57 20.59
CA ASP A 146 5.75 -2.20 21.92
C ASP A 146 7.10 -2.93 22.04
N SER A 147 7.75 -3.22 20.91
CA SER A 147 9.13 -3.73 20.85
C SER A 147 10.17 -2.60 20.78
N LEU A 148 11.24 -2.69 21.56
CA LEU A 148 12.32 -1.70 21.59
C LEU A 148 13.01 -1.49 20.22
N ILE A 149 13.04 -2.50 19.35
CA ILE A 149 13.64 -2.42 18.00
C ILE A 149 12.58 -2.79 16.94
N PRO A 150 12.16 -1.86 16.08
CA PRO A 150 11.17 -2.10 15.03
C PRO A 150 11.62 -3.17 14.02
N THR A 151 10.68 -3.87 13.40
CA THR A 151 10.97 -4.86 12.36
C THR A 151 11.39 -4.20 11.03
N CYS A 152 12.02 -4.95 10.12
CA CYS A 152 12.42 -4.43 8.81
C CYS A 152 11.21 -3.95 7.99
N SER A 153 10.11 -4.69 7.99
CA SER A 153 8.87 -4.31 7.29
C SER A 153 8.29 -3.00 7.82
N GLU A 154 8.32 -2.80 9.14
CA GLU A 154 7.84 -1.58 9.80
C GLU A 154 8.68 -0.34 9.47
N LEU A 155 10.00 -0.52 9.39
CA LEU A 155 10.92 0.54 8.98
C LEU A 155 10.78 0.85 7.49
N GLN A 156 10.60 -0.17 6.66
CA GLN A 156 10.39 -0.02 5.22
C GLN A 156 9.11 0.76 4.94
N GLU A 157 8.01 0.37 5.55
CA GLU A 157 6.72 1.04 5.42
C GLU A 157 6.83 2.51 5.84
N SER A 158 7.44 2.79 7.00
CA SER A 158 7.63 4.14 7.52
C SER A 158 8.51 5.00 6.60
N TYR A 159 9.58 4.43 6.07
CA TYR A 159 10.49 5.10 5.15
C TYR A 159 9.81 5.43 3.81
N LEU A 160 9.14 4.45 3.20
CA LEU A 160 8.39 4.65 1.95
C LEU A 160 7.28 5.68 2.12
N GLN A 161 6.59 5.65 3.26
CA GLN A 161 5.57 6.63 3.57
C GLN A 161 6.15 8.04 3.71
N SER A 162 7.29 8.19 4.39
CA SER A 162 7.99 9.47 4.48
C SER A 162 8.34 10.00 3.08
N ILE A 163 8.79 9.14 2.16
CA ILE A 163 9.07 9.53 0.78
C ILE A 163 7.79 9.99 0.07
N ARG A 164 6.67 9.26 0.21
CA ARG A 164 5.38 9.65 -0.41
C ARG A 164 4.91 11.02 0.05
N LEU A 165 5.10 11.32 1.34
CA LEU A 165 4.62 12.56 1.94
C LEU A 165 5.57 13.73 1.71
N ARG A 166 6.88 13.52 1.89
CA ARG A 166 7.88 14.60 1.96
C ARG A 166 8.84 14.64 0.77
N GLY A 167 8.86 13.61 -0.04
CA GLY A 167 9.84 13.41 -1.10
C GLY A 167 11.15 12.81 -0.58
N VAL A 168 11.97 12.36 -1.52
CA VAL A 168 13.24 11.66 -1.24
C VAL A 168 14.22 12.57 -0.52
N ALA A 169 14.47 13.76 -1.06
CA ALA A 169 15.45 14.70 -0.50
C ALA A 169 15.13 15.11 0.94
N ALA A 170 13.87 15.44 1.24
CA ALA A 170 13.47 15.83 2.59
C ALA A 170 13.55 14.65 3.57
N THR A 171 13.09 13.47 3.15
CA THR A 171 13.21 12.23 3.94
C THR A 171 14.68 11.90 4.22
N HIS A 172 15.56 12.03 3.23
CA HIS A 172 16.99 11.77 3.41
C HIS A 172 17.65 12.76 4.36
N ARG A 173 17.25 14.03 4.31
CA ARG A 173 17.80 15.07 5.18
C ARG A 173 17.40 14.90 6.64
N SER A 174 16.18 14.41 6.87
CA SER A 174 15.54 14.28 8.17
C SER A 174 14.48 13.18 8.10
N PHE A 175 14.72 12.02 8.70
CA PHE A 175 13.73 10.96 8.84
C PHE A 175 13.51 10.66 10.31
N TYR A 176 12.25 10.67 10.73
CA TYR A 176 11.87 10.42 12.11
C TYR A 176 10.92 9.25 12.18
N ALA A 177 11.30 8.21 12.91
CA ALA A 177 10.43 7.06 13.12
C ALA A 177 10.76 6.34 14.43
N TYR A 178 9.72 5.90 15.15
CA TYR A 178 9.86 5.12 16.39
C TYR A 178 10.67 5.81 17.51
N GLY A 179 10.65 7.14 17.57
CA GLY A 179 11.44 7.89 18.56
C GLY A 179 12.90 8.13 18.16
N TYR A 180 13.27 7.79 16.91
CA TYR A 180 14.60 8.01 16.36
C TYR A 180 14.56 9.04 15.26
N HIS A 181 15.48 10.00 15.33
CA HIS A 181 15.72 10.98 14.28
C HIS A 181 17.03 10.64 13.58
N VAL A 182 16.97 10.34 12.30
CA VAL A 182 18.15 9.95 11.50
C VAL A 182 18.25 10.80 10.24
N ARG A 183 19.46 10.86 9.70
CA ARG A 183 19.78 11.37 8.37
C ARG A 183 20.33 10.24 7.52
N PHE A 184 19.96 10.25 6.26
CA PHE A 184 20.56 9.41 5.25
C PHE A 184 21.68 10.18 4.53
N ILE A 185 22.84 9.56 4.42
CA ILE A 185 23.98 10.10 3.65
C ILE A 185 24.23 9.12 2.51
N CYS A 186 24.01 9.60 1.29
CA CYS A 186 24.26 8.85 0.09
C CYS A 186 25.77 8.76 -0.15
N THR A 187 26.29 7.53 -0.15
CA THR A 187 27.64 7.22 -0.61
C THR A 187 27.56 6.62 -2.01
N SER A 188 28.69 6.47 -2.73
CA SER A 188 28.70 6.07 -4.14
C SER A 188 27.94 4.77 -4.46
N ASN A 189 27.77 3.87 -3.49
CA ASN A 189 27.12 2.57 -3.68
C ASN A 189 26.00 2.25 -2.66
N GLU A 190 25.83 3.04 -1.60
CA GLU A 190 24.89 2.72 -0.50
C GLU A 190 24.38 3.99 0.21
N LEU A 191 23.15 3.91 0.71
CA LEU A 191 22.60 4.85 1.69
C LEU A 191 23.13 4.46 3.08
N SER A 192 23.95 5.34 3.66
CA SER A 192 24.34 5.23 5.07
C SER A 192 23.33 5.96 5.95
N VAL A 193 23.14 5.47 7.18
CA VAL A 193 22.16 6.00 8.14
C VAL A 193 22.94 6.55 9.33
N THR A 194 22.70 7.80 9.69
CA THR A 194 23.33 8.47 10.85
C THR A 194 22.26 8.97 11.80
N LEU A 195 22.38 8.66 13.09
CA LEU A 195 21.48 9.16 14.12
C LEU A 195 21.75 10.65 14.39
N ILE A 196 20.70 11.46 14.34
CA ILE A 196 20.70 12.87 14.76
C ILE A 196 20.37 12.96 16.25
N SER A 197 19.27 12.33 16.67
CA SER A 197 18.81 12.30 18.06
C SER A 197 17.93 11.08 18.30
N SER A 198 17.80 10.64 19.55
CA SER A 198 16.84 9.60 19.93
C SER A 198 16.20 9.88 21.27
N GLU A 199 14.92 9.60 21.36
CA GLU A 199 14.17 9.58 22.63
C GLU A 199 14.37 8.25 23.40
N GLN A 200 15.04 7.26 22.80
CA GLN A 200 15.30 5.93 23.41
C GLN A 200 16.77 5.80 23.89
N CYS A 201 16.95 5.46 25.17
CA CYS A 201 18.20 5.72 25.92
C CYS A 201 19.30 4.62 25.90
N SER A 202 19.27 3.58 25.06
CA SER A 202 20.36 2.59 25.06
C SER A 202 21.07 2.42 23.71
N ASP A 203 22.40 2.47 23.74
CA ASP A 203 23.30 2.32 22.58
C ASP A 203 23.05 1.02 21.80
N TYR A 204 22.69 -0.06 22.50
CA TYR A 204 22.39 -1.34 21.89
C TYR A 204 21.17 -1.26 20.96
N VAL A 205 20.10 -0.61 21.43
CA VAL A 205 18.84 -0.49 20.69
C VAL A 205 19.01 0.50 19.53
N GLN A 206 19.73 1.60 19.75
CA GLN A 206 20.10 2.56 18.69
C GLN A 206 20.89 1.89 17.56
N LYS A 207 21.93 1.11 17.90
CA LYS A 207 22.72 0.36 16.90
C LYS A 207 21.86 -0.65 16.14
N GLY A 208 21.01 -1.39 16.83
CA GLY A 208 20.08 -2.35 16.20
C GLY A 208 19.12 -1.68 15.22
N TYR A 209 18.57 -0.52 15.59
CA TYR A 209 17.71 0.29 14.72
C TYR A 209 18.46 0.74 13.46
N ILE A 210 19.65 1.33 13.60
CA ILE A 210 20.45 1.85 12.48
C ILE A 210 20.82 0.72 11.52
N ILE A 211 21.24 -0.44 12.04
CA ILE A 211 21.62 -1.60 11.21
C ILE A 211 20.42 -2.08 10.39
N ARG A 212 19.24 -2.25 11.02
CA ARG A 212 18.03 -2.67 10.32
C ARG A 212 17.57 -1.65 9.29
N LEU A 213 17.56 -0.37 9.64
CA LEU A 213 17.16 0.68 8.71
C LEU A 213 18.13 0.76 7.52
N LYS A 214 19.45 0.62 7.77
CA LYS A 214 20.45 0.55 6.69
C LYS A 214 20.20 -0.67 5.80
N GLN A 215 19.90 -1.83 6.37
CA GLN A 215 19.57 -3.03 5.60
C GLN A 215 18.36 -2.76 4.69
N VAL A 216 17.26 -2.28 5.27
CA VAL A 216 16.01 -1.99 4.55
C VAL A 216 16.23 -1.04 3.37
N VAL A 217 16.87 0.12 3.59
CA VAL A 217 16.97 1.13 2.51
C VAL A 217 17.93 0.75 1.39
N ASN A 218 18.78 -0.26 1.59
CA ASN A 218 19.70 -0.77 0.58
C ASN A 218 19.23 -2.10 -0.05
N GLU A 219 18.08 -2.65 0.36
CA GLU A 219 17.45 -3.80 -0.30
C GLU A 219 16.86 -3.40 -1.66
N ASN A 220 17.09 -4.22 -2.69
CA ASN A 220 16.63 -3.96 -4.07
C ASN A 220 15.12 -3.69 -4.14
N GLU A 221 14.31 -4.41 -3.36
CA GLU A 221 12.85 -4.21 -3.30
C GLU A 221 12.49 -2.82 -2.74
N CYS A 222 13.18 -2.37 -1.69
CA CYS A 222 12.96 -1.06 -1.10
C CYS A 222 13.41 0.07 -2.03
N ILE A 223 14.50 -0.13 -2.79
CA ILE A 223 14.97 0.83 -3.80
C ILE A 223 13.89 1.06 -4.87
N VAL A 224 13.32 -0.01 -5.42
CA VAL A 224 12.23 0.07 -6.39
C VAL A 224 10.99 0.73 -5.78
N ALA A 225 10.60 0.30 -4.58
CA ALA A 225 9.45 0.86 -3.89
C ALA A 225 9.64 2.35 -3.55
N SER A 226 10.87 2.77 -3.27
CA SER A 226 11.22 4.18 -3.01
C SER A 226 11.08 5.03 -4.26
N ALA A 227 11.46 4.50 -5.43
CA ALA A 227 11.23 5.18 -6.71
C ALA A 227 9.72 5.36 -6.98
N ILE A 228 8.91 4.33 -6.74
CA ILE A 228 7.44 4.42 -6.86
C ILE A 228 6.89 5.47 -5.88
N ALA A 229 7.33 5.45 -4.63
CA ALA A 229 6.93 6.42 -3.61
C ALA A 229 7.29 7.86 -3.99
N ALA A 230 8.47 8.09 -4.57
CA ALA A 230 8.91 9.39 -5.04
C ALA A 230 8.06 9.91 -6.20
N LEU A 231 7.66 9.02 -7.12
CA LEU A 231 6.73 9.36 -8.20
C LEU A 231 5.35 9.73 -7.67
N CYS A 232 4.84 9.00 -6.67
CA CYS A 232 3.60 9.38 -5.99
C CYS A 232 3.73 10.80 -5.42
N HIS A 233 4.79 11.08 -4.66
CA HIS A 233 5.02 12.41 -4.12
C HIS A 233 5.03 13.49 -5.21
N ARG A 234 5.79 13.29 -6.29
CA ARG A 234 5.85 14.25 -7.39
C ARG A 234 4.50 14.48 -8.06
N ASN A 235 3.68 13.44 -8.22
CA ASN A 235 2.36 13.57 -8.82
C ASN A 235 1.39 14.36 -7.93
N PHE A 236 1.50 14.26 -6.60
CA PHE A 236 0.61 14.95 -5.66
C PHE A 236 1.06 16.38 -5.34
N PHE A 237 2.36 16.68 -5.36
CA PHE A 237 2.89 17.98 -4.93
C PHE A 237 3.64 18.78 -6.02
N GLY A 238 3.97 18.15 -7.15
CA GLY A 238 4.90 18.68 -8.15
C GLY A 238 4.35 19.73 -9.14
N ALA A 239 3.06 20.07 -9.11
CA ALA A 239 2.49 21.08 -10.01
C ALA A 239 2.76 22.53 -9.56
N GLY A 240 3.18 22.75 -8.31
CA GLY A 240 3.37 24.11 -7.76
C GLY A 240 4.63 24.32 -6.91
N ASP A 241 5.30 23.26 -6.44
CA ASP A 241 6.41 23.40 -5.52
C ASP A 241 7.76 23.53 -6.25
N ARG A 242 8.24 24.76 -6.39
CA ARG A 242 9.63 25.07 -6.84
C ARG A 242 10.70 24.69 -5.81
N LEU A 243 10.33 24.06 -4.68
CA LEU A 243 11.24 23.76 -3.57
C LEU A 243 11.92 22.39 -3.61
N ALA A 244 11.66 21.55 -4.62
CA ALA A 244 12.46 20.36 -4.83
C ALA A 244 12.39 19.92 -6.30
N THR A 245 13.17 20.57 -7.17
CA THR A 245 13.64 19.87 -8.36
C THR A 245 14.46 18.68 -7.86
N ASP A 246 13.89 17.49 -8.00
CA ASP A 246 14.45 16.22 -7.57
C ASP A 246 15.63 15.84 -8.50
N GLU A 247 16.69 16.66 -8.49
CA GLU A 247 17.91 16.47 -9.29
C GLU A 247 18.66 15.18 -8.91
N ASN A 248 18.28 14.54 -7.80
CA ASN A 248 18.88 13.31 -7.32
C ASN A 248 18.12 12.05 -7.67
N LEU A 249 16.86 12.10 -8.16
CA LEU A 249 16.18 10.88 -8.61
C LEU A 249 16.92 10.20 -9.77
N PRO A 250 17.42 10.94 -10.80
CA PRO A 250 18.26 10.35 -11.84
C PRO A 250 19.58 9.83 -11.29
N ASN A 251 20.19 10.50 -10.30
CA ASN A 251 21.47 10.06 -9.70
C ASN A 251 21.31 8.81 -8.82
N ILE A 252 20.22 8.68 -8.07
CA ILE A 252 19.90 7.48 -7.28
C ILE A 252 19.62 6.31 -8.23
N LEU A 253 18.83 6.53 -9.29
CA LEU A 253 18.57 5.53 -10.33
C LEU A 253 19.84 5.16 -11.11
N ALA A 254 20.72 6.12 -11.39
CA ALA A 254 21.98 5.92 -12.10
C ALA A 254 23.03 5.20 -11.22
N GLN A 255 23.08 5.46 -9.92
CA GLN A 255 23.99 4.76 -9.00
C GLN A 255 23.59 3.28 -8.80
N HIS A 256 22.30 2.95 -8.97
CA HIS A 256 21.83 1.57 -8.99
C HIS A 256 21.96 0.86 -10.36
N GLN A 257 22.36 1.55 -11.44
CA GLN A 257 22.62 0.94 -12.76
C GLN A 257 23.68 -0.16 -12.70
N ASN A 258 24.66 -0.06 -11.80
CA ASN A 258 25.73 -1.05 -11.68
C ASN A 258 25.37 -2.30 -10.89
N ARG A 259 24.17 -2.37 -10.27
CA ARG A 259 23.77 -3.53 -9.44
C ARG A 259 22.60 -4.35 -9.98
N ALA A 260 21.83 -3.85 -10.96
CA ALA A 260 20.80 -4.67 -11.62
C ALA A 260 20.25 -4.06 -12.92
N GLU A 261 20.72 -4.54 -14.08
CA GLU A 261 20.03 -4.40 -15.37
C GLU A 261 18.53 -4.82 -15.34
N PRO A 262 18.11 -5.89 -14.62
CA PRO A 262 16.68 -6.23 -14.56
C PRO A 262 15.85 -5.22 -13.78
N THR A 263 16.45 -4.46 -12.86
CA THR A 263 15.74 -3.49 -12.02
C THR A 263 15.44 -2.20 -12.76
N LEU A 264 16.32 -1.75 -13.68
CA LEU A 264 16.03 -0.59 -14.53
C LEU A 264 14.96 -0.92 -15.59
N ALA A 265 14.97 -2.15 -16.14
CA ALA A 265 13.92 -2.63 -17.02
C ALA A 265 12.59 -2.78 -16.30
N LEU A 266 12.60 -3.23 -15.04
CA LEU A 266 11.42 -3.28 -14.17
C LEU A 266 10.95 -1.87 -13.79
N ILE A 267 11.84 -0.93 -13.47
CA ILE A 267 11.49 0.47 -13.16
C ILE A 267 10.96 1.19 -14.39
N ASN A 268 11.52 0.96 -15.58
CA ASN A 268 11.01 1.51 -16.85
C ASN A 268 9.69 0.86 -17.26
N ARG A 269 9.51 -0.46 -17.03
CA ARG A 269 8.22 -1.15 -17.19
C ARG A 269 7.20 -0.71 -16.16
N LEU A 270 7.62 -0.42 -14.92
CA LEU A 270 6.77 0.16 -13.88
C LEU A 270 6.47 1.62 -14.21
N PHE A 271 7.37 2.39 -14.82
CA PHE A 271 7.08 3.72 -15.35
C PHE A 271 6.03 3.64 -16.46
N ALA A 272 6.16 2.69 -17.39
CA ALA A 272 5.19 2.45 -18.46
C ALA A 272 3.84 1.89 -17.91
N MET A 273 3.88 0.97 -16.94
CA MET A 273 2.68 0.41 -16.29
C MET A 273 2.03 1.38 -15.32
N PHE A 274 2.76 2.22 -14.58
CA PHE A 274 2.20 3.26 -13.73
C PHE A 274 1.66 4.41 -14.57
N SER A 275 2.23 4.71 -15.74
CA SER A 275 1.57 5.57 -16.74
C SER A 275 0.22 4.99 -17.20
N PHE A 276 0.01 3.67 -17.05
CA PHE A 276 -1.22 2.94 -17.39
C PHE A 276 -2.18 2.69 -16.20
N ILE A 277 -1.67 2.49 -14.99
CA ILE A 277 -2.44 2.07 -13.80
C ILE A 277 -2.76 3.27 -12.88
N ASN A 278 -2.00 4.37 -12.97
CA ASN A 278 -2.33 5.61 -12.28
C ASN A 278 -3.27 6.48 -13.15
N ALA A 279 -4.56 6.27 -12.88
CA ALA A 279 -5.63 7.19 -13.22
C ALA A 279 -5.43 8.69 -12.84
N PRO A 280 -4.45 9.16 -12.01
CA PRO A 280 -4.30 10.60 -11.78
C PRO A 280 -3.65 11.42 -12.91
N LEU A 281 -2.78 10.83 -13.74
CA LEU A 281 -2.33 11.51 -14.98
C LEU A 281 -3.45 11.50 -16.02
N PHE A 282 -4.25 10.43 -16.04
CA PHE A 282 -5.51 10.42 -16.79
C PHE A 282 -6.58 11.34 -16.17
N ALA A 283 -6.59 11.64 -14.87
CA ALA A 283 -7.58 12.52 -14.23
C ALA A 283 -7.28 14.00 -14.47
N THR A 284 -5.99 14.36 -14.58
CA THR A 284 -5.60 15.70 -15.05
C THR A 284 -6.00 15.93 -16.51
N PHE A 285 -6.07 14.87 -17.33
CA PHE A 285 -6.61 14.91 -18.70
C PHE A 285 -8.12 14.60 -18.81
N ALA A 286 -8.73 13.91 -17.84
CA ALA A 286 -10.12 13.44 -17.89
C ALA A 286 -11.12 14.40 -17.25
N ASN A 287 -10.68 15.32 -16.38
CA ASN A 287 -11.53 16.42 -15.92
C ASN A 287 -11.56 17.60 -16.90
N ASP A 288 -10.62 17.66 -17.86
CA ASP A 288 -10.73 18.58 -18.98
C ASP A 288 -11.47 17.87 -20.14
N SER A 289 -12.79 18.07 -20.19
CA SER A 289 -13.66 17.58 -21.28
C SER A 289 -13.25 18.06 -22.68
N ARG A 290 -12.24 18.94 -22.77
CA ARG A 290 -11.66 19.46 -24.00
C ARG A 290 -10.40 18.72 -24.45
N HIS A 291 -9.89 17.75 -23.67
CA HIS A 291 -8.68 17.03 -24.08
C HIS A 291 -8.98 16.09 -25.27
N PRO A 292 -8.25 16.21 -26.40
CA PRO A 292 -8.55 15.48 -27.63
C PRO A 292 -8.50 13.94 -27.46
N LEU A 293 -7.62 13.43 -26.60
CA LEU A 293 -7.58 11.98 -26.30
C LEU A 293 -8.82 11.47 -25.57
N ARG A 294 -9.53 12.31 -24.80
CA ARG A 294 -10.75 11.88 -24.11
C ARG A 294 -11.87 11.61 -25.11
N GLN A 295 -11.99 12.48 -26.12
CA GLN A 295 -12.96 12.31 -27.19
C GLN A 295 -12.69 11.03 -28.00
N GLU A 296 -11.42 10.71 -28.23
CA GLU A 296 -11.04 9.44 -28.88
C GLU A 296 -11.34 8.22 -27.99
N LEU A 297 -11.16 8.29 -26.66
CA LEU A 297 -11.49 7.18 -25.76
C LEU A 297 -12.99 6.88 -25.68
N ASP A 298 -13.82 7.92 -25.72
CA ASP A 298 -15.28 7.79 -25.73
C ASP A 298 -15.83 7.44 -27.13
N ARG A 299 -15.00 7.51 -28.18
CA ARG A 299 -15.37 7.13 -29.56
C ARG A 299 -15.77 5.66 -29.61
N ARG A 300 -16.96 5.41 -30.17
CA ARG A 300 -17.45 4.05 -30.36
C ARG A 300 -16.87 3.45 -31.63
N LEU A 301 -16.20 2.32 -31.48
CA LEU A 301 -15.66 1.53 -32.58
C LEU A 301 -16.53 0.28 -32.76
N THR A 302 -16.58 -0.22 -33.99
CA THR A 302 -17.16 -1.53 -34.28
C THR A 302 -16.04 -2.44 -34.73
N ILE A 303 -15.78 -3.48 -33.94
CA ILE A 303 -14.69 -4.42 -34.17
C ILE A 303 -15.28 -5.79 -34.47
N VAL A 304 -14.69 -6.47 -35.45
CA VAL A 304 -15.00 -7.86 -35.77
C VAL A 304 -13.77 -8.70 -35.45
N PHE A 305 -13.95 -9.73 -34.62
CA PHE A 305 -12.89 -10.65 -34.22
C PHE A 305 -13.43 -12.08 -34.14
N THR A 306 -12.57 -13.08 -34.29
CA THR A 306 -12.94 -14.49 -34.18
C THR A 306 -12.78 -14.98 -32.76
N VAL A 307 -13.78 -15.67 -32.22
CA VAL A 307 -13.70 -16.24 -30.86
C VAL A 307 -12.77 -17.45 -30.89
N GLU A 308 -11.80 -17.50 -29.96
CA GLU A 308 -10.82 -18.58 -29.91
C GLU A 308 -11.52 -19.92 -29.64
N GLY A 309 -11.21 -20.93 -30.46
CA GLY A 309 -11.88 -22.24 -30.41
C GLY A 309 -13.23 -22.30 -31.14
N SER A 310 -13.70 -21.21 -31.74
CA SER A 310 -14.89 -21.23 -32.62
C SER A 310 -14.56 -20.72 -34.03
N GLN A 311 -15.37 -21.12 -35.01
CA GLN A 311 -15.34 -20.52 -36.36
C GLN A 311 -16.28 -19.30 -36.48
N THR A 312 -16.83 -18.83 -35.35
CA THR A 312 -17.80 -17.73 -35.37
C THR A 312 -17.10 -16.40 -35.15
N SER A 313 -17.24 -15.52 -36.13
CA SER A 313 -16.85 -14.12 -35.97
C SER A 313 -17.89 -13.40 -35.10
N GLN A 314 -17.42 -12.65 -34.11
CA GLN A 314 -18.22 -11.79 -33.28
C GLN A 314 -18.03 -10.34 -33.73
N ARG A 315 -19.13 -9.59 -33.77
CA ARG A 315 -19.14 -8.15 -34.04
C ARG A 315 -19.57 -7.42 -32.79
N GLN A 316 -18.74 -6.51 -32.30
CA GLN A 316 -18.98 -5.78 -31.06
C GLN A 316 -18.80 -4.28 -31.27
N THR A 317 -19.69 -3.47 -30.67
CA THR A 317 -19.64 -2.01 -30.75
C THR A 317 -19.56 -1.39 -29.37
N GLN A 318 -18.38 -0.87 -29.03
CA GLN A 318 -18.03 -0.39 -27.69
C GLN A 318 -17.13 0.85 -27.80
N SER A 319 -16.94 1.57 -26.69
CA SER A 319 -15.99 2.68 -26.67
C SER A 319 -14.55 2.17 -26.82
N LEU A 320 -13.65 3.00 -27.33
CA LEU A 320 -12.23 2.67 -27.42
C LEU A 320 -11.65 2.34 -26.04
N GLY A 321 -12.03 3.08 -24.99
CA GLY A 321 -11.63 2.78 -23.61
C GLY A 321 -12.10 1.39 -23.13
N GLU A 322 -13.31 0.98 -23.48
CA GLU A 322 -13.83 -0.37 -23.20
C GLU A 322 -13.02 -1.43 -23.94
N PHE A 323 -12.68 -1.21 -25.22
CA PHE A 323 -11.85 -2.14 -25.98
C PHE A 323 -10.42 -2.24 -25.44
N ILE A 324 -9.81 -1.15 -25.01
CA ILE A 324 -8.48 -1.18 -24.38
C ILE A 324 -8.50 -2.05 -23.11
N THR A 325 -9.54 -1.87 -22.29
CA THR A 325 -9.76 -2.71 -21.09
C THR A 325 -9.93 -4.17 -21.48
N PHE A 326 -10.70 -4.44 -22.53
CA PHE A 326 -10.95 -5.79 -23.03
C PHE A 326 -9.68 -6.46 -23.59
N ILE A 327 -8.86 -5.73 -24.35
CA ILE A 327 -7.54 -6.16 -24.83
C ILE A 327 -6.65 -6.54 -23.64
N SER A 328 -6.62 -5.73 -22.58
CA SER A 328 -5.83 -6.04 -21.39
C SER A 328 -6.24 -7.38 -20.76
N ILE A 329 -7.54 -7.68 -20.71
CA ILE A 329 -8.06 -8.96 -20.19
C ILE A 329 -7.67 -10.12 -21.11
N LEU A 330 -7.84 -9.94 -22.42
CA LEU A 330 -7.57 -10.97 -23.42
C LEU A 330 -6.08 -11.22 -23.67
N SER A 331 -5.20 -10.25 -23.33
CA SER A 331 -3.77 -10.32 -23.58
C SER A 331 -3.07 -11.55 -22.98
N ASN A 332 -3.65 -12.11 -21.91
CA ASN A 332 -3.17 -13.31 -21.25
C ASN A 332 -4.02 -14.56 -21.56
N THR A 333 -5.32 -14.40 -21.78
CA THR A 333 -6.26 -15.53 -21.92
C THR A 333 -6.47 -15.97 -23.37
N ALA A 334 -6.47 -15.01 -24.30
CA ALA A 334 -6.71 -15.22 -25.73
C ALA A 334 -5.88 -14.21 -26.55
N PRO A 335 -4.53 -14.32 -26.55
CA PRO A 335 -3.65 -13.31 -27.14
C PRO A 335 -3.90 -13.12 -28.64
N SER A 336 -4.30 -14.18 -29.35
CA SER A 336 -4.68 -14.14 -30.76
C SER A 336 -5.90 -13.26 -31.00
N MET A 337 -6.90 -13.33 -30.12
CA MET A 337 -8.09 -12.49 -30.18
C MET A 337 -7.76 -11.03 -29.83
N ALA A 338 -6.96 -10.83 -28.78
CA ALA A 338 -6.47 -9.51 -28.39
C ALA A 338 -5.73 -8.82 -29.55
N LEU A 339 -4.86 -9.55 -30.26
CA LEU A 339 -4.13 -9.03 -31.41
C LEU A 339 -5.07 -8.62 -32.56
N GLN A 340 -6.08 -9.44 -32.87
CA GLN A 340 -7.07 -9.08 -33.90
C GLN A 340 -7.81 -7.78 -33.55
N ILE A 341 -8.20 -7.61 -32.29
CA ILE A 341 -8.87 -6.40 -31.82
C ILE A 341 -7.93 -5.19 -31.96
N VAL A 342 -6.68 -5.30 -31.52
CA VAL A 342 -5.67 -4.23 -31.66
C VAL A 342 -5.45 -3.85 -33.13
N GLN A 343 -5.32 -4.83 -34.02
CA GLN A 343 -5.15 -4.61 -35.46
C GLN A 343 -6.37 -3.94 -36.10
N GLU A 344 -7.57 -4.25 -35.64
CA GLU A 344 -8.79 -3.62 -36.14
C GLU A 344 -8.96 -2.19 -35.61
N ILE A 345 -8.53 -1.91 -34.37
CA ILE A 345 -8.43 -0.54 -33.84
C ILE A 345 -7.42 0.27 -34.67
N LYS A 346 -6.26 -0.30 -34.98
CA LYS A 346 -5.20 0.32 -35.79
C LYS A 346 -5.70 0.77 -37.16
N ARG A 347 -6.67 0.07 -37.75
CA ARG A 347 -7.30 0.44 -39.03
C ARG A 347 -8.27 1.62 -38.91
N GLN A 348 -8.79 1.90 -37.71
CA GLN A 348 -9.84 2.90 -37.47
C GLN A 348 -9.31 4.19 -36.82
N LEU A 349 -8.11 4.17 -36.25
CA LEU A 349 -7.44 5.30 -35.61
C LEU A 349 -6.28 5.84 -36.47
N SER A 350 -5.91 7.11 -36.26
CA SER A 350 -4.67 7.65 -36.82
C SER A 350 -3.46 7.06 -36.09
N SER A 351 -2.31 7.01 -36.78
CA SER A 351 -1.05 6.53 -36.20
C SER A 351 -0.68 7.27 -34.91
N ASP A 352 -0.84 8.59 -34.87
CA ASP A 352 -0.54 9.41 -33.70
C ASP A 352 -1.37 9.02 -32.47
N VAL A 353 -2.67 8.77 -32.64
CA VAL A 353 -3.55 8.36 -31.54
C VAL A 353 -3.23 6.94 -31.12
N PHE A 354 -2.92 6.05 -32.06
CA PHE A 354 -2.56 4.67 -31.79
C PHE A 354 -1.25 4.56 -30.98
N GLU A 355 -0.26 5.41 -31.29
CA GLU A 355 0.99 5.54 -30.53
C GLU A 355 0.78 6.16 -29.16
N GLN A 356 0.01 7.26 -29.06
CA GLN A 356 -0.28 7.92 -27.78
C GLN A 356 -1.02 7.02 -26.79
N LEU A 357 -1.84 6.09 -27.28
CA LEU A 357 -2.54 5.09 -26.47
C LEU A 357 -1.69 3.84 -26.19
N ASN A 358 -0.43 3.82 -26.61
CA ASN A 358 0.50 2.71 -26.45
C ASN A 358 0.03 1.39 -27.05
N LEU A 359 -0.83 1.44 -28.08
CA LEU A 359 -1.38 0.25 -28.72
C LEU A 359 -0.36 -0.42 -29.65
N HIS A 360 0.65 0.32 -30.11
CA HIS A 360 1.76 -0.21 -30.91
C HIS A 360 2.62 -1.19 -30.11
N ASP A 361 3.02 -0.82 -28.90
CA ASP A 361 3.78 -1.70 -28.01
C ASP A 361 2.96 -2.95 -27.62
N GLN A 362 1.65 -2.79 -27.43
CA GLN A 362 0.74 -3.92 -27.19
C GLN A 362 0.65 -4.86 -28.39
N GLU A 363 0.56 -4.34 -29.61
CA GLU A 363 0.57 -5.13 -30.85
C GLU A 363 1.85 -5.98 -30.95
N ILE A 364 3.01 -5.37 -30.76
CA ILE A 364 4.32 -6.05 -30.80
C ILE A 364 4.41 -7.14 -29.72
N GLU A 365 4.00 -6.83 -28.50
CA GLU A 365 4.05 -7.78 -27.39
C GLU A 365 3.09 -8.97 -27.61
N LEU A 366 1.90 -8.73 -28.13
CA LEU A 366 0.94 -9.78 -28.49
C LEU A 366 1.48 -10.65 -29.64
N GLU A 367 2.06 -10.06 -30.68
CA GLU A 367 2.72 -10.82 -31.76
C GLU A 367 3.85 -11.70 -31.24
N ARG A 368 4.68 -11.16 -30.34
CA ARG A 368 5.77 -11.89 -29.69
C ARG A 368 5.23 -13.08 -28.90
N ARG A 369 4.15 -12.89 -28.14
CA ARG A 369 3.50 -13.94 -27.34
C ARG A 369 2.89 -15.05 -28.19
N ILE A 370 2.28 -14.71 -29.32
CA ILE A 370 1.70 -15.69 -30.24
C ILE A 370 2.81 -16.50 -30.94
N ARG A 371 3.90 -15.85 -31.36
CA ARG A 371 5.01 -16.51 -32.08
C ARG A 371 5.89 -17.37 -31.18
N VAL A 372 6.10 -16.94 -29.94
CA VAL A 372 6.90 -17.65 -28.95
C VAL A 372 5.95 -18.12 -27.84
N PRO A 373 5.15 -19.18 -28.08
CA PRO A 373 4.41 -19.82 -27.00
C PRO A 373 5.46 -20.32 -26.02
N LYS A 374 5.59 -19.63 -24.87
CA LYS A 374 6.48 -20.09 -23.79
C LYS A 374 6.02 -21.49 -23.42
N THR A 375 6.89 -22.45 -23.67
CA THR A 375 6.61 -23.86 -23.50
C THR A 375 6.37 -24.18 -22.02
N ILE A 376 5.11 -24.51 -21.71
CA ILE A 376 4.61 -25.19 -20.50
C ILE A 376 5.48 -26.38 -20.00
N PRO A 377 6.25 -27.13 -20.83
CA PRO A 377 7.16 -28.18 -20.39
C PRO A 377 7.91 -27.93 -19.08
N ASP A 378 8.51 -26.75 -18.91
CA ASP A 378 9.34 -26.45 -17.73
C ASP A 378 8.54 -26.43 -16.43
N ILE A 379 7.31 -25.91 -16.46
CA ILE A 379 6.45 -25.83 -15.26
C ILE A 379 5.94 -27.21 -14.89
N LYS A 380 5.53 -28.03 -15.86
CA LYS A 380 5.01 -29.37 -15.59
C LYS A 380 6.07 -30.25 -14.94
N ASP A 381 7.29 -30.23 -15.47
CA ASP A 381 8.39 -31.05 -14.98
C ASP A 381 8.85 -30.59 -13.59
N MET A 382 8.93 -29.27 -13.38
CA MET A 382 9.26 -28.70 -12.07
C MET A 382 8.18 -28.98 -11.02
N VAL A 383 6.88 -28.80 -11.34
CA VAL A 383 5.78 -29.16 -10.43
C VAL A 383 5.85 -30.64 -10.07
N ASN A 384 6.14 -31.53 -11.02
CA ASN A 384 6.27 -32.96 -10.72
C ASN A 384 7.48 -33.24 -9.81
N ALA A 385 8.59 -32.53 -9.98
CA ALA A 385 9.81 -32.69 -9.18
C ALA A 385 9.69 -32.14 -7.74
N LEU A 386 8.78 -31.21 -7.45
CA LEU A 386 8.64 -30.61 -6.12
C LEU A 386 8.31 -31.66 -5.04
N PRO A 387 8.96 -31.62 -3.86
CA PRO A 387 8.53 -32.39 -2.69
C PRO A 387 7.08 -32.08 -2.31
N VAL A 388 6.35 -33.09 -1.89
CA VAL A 388 4.94 -33.00 -1.49
C VAL A 388 4.77 -33.22 0.00
N ILE A 389 3.68 -32.69 0.54
CA ILE A 389 3.09 -33.16 1.80
C ILE A 389 1.74 -33.81 1.52
N ASN A 390 1.23 -34.55 2.51
CA ASN A 390 -0.08 -35.18 2.42
C ASN A 390 -1.11 -34.50 3.34
N TYR A 391 -2.37 -34.89 3.20
CA TYR A 391 -3.48 -34.36 4.00
C TYR A 391 -3.30 -34.49 5.52
N SER A 392 -2.47 -35.42 6.01
CA SER A 392 -2.24 -35.59 7.45
C SER A 392 -1.39 -34.48 8.06
N GLN A 393 -0.64 -33.75 7.22
CA GLN A 393 0.31 -32.72 7.64
C GLN A 393 -0.25 -31.29 7.53
N VAL A 394 -1.46 -31.12 6.97
CA VAL A 394 -2.12 -29.82 6.82
C VAL A 394 -3.18 -29.58 7.92
N PRO A 395 -3.52 -28.30 8.22
CA PRO A 395 -4.64 -27.96 9.11
C PRO A 395 -5.97 -28.63 8.71
N GLU A 396 -6.89 -28.79 9.67
CA GLU A 396 -8.18 -29.47 9.40
C GLU A 396 -9.07 -28.74 8.39
N ASP A 397 -8.99 -27.42 8.37
CA ASP A 397 -9.74 -26.50 7.53
C ASP A 397 -8.99 -26.13 6.24
N ALA A 398 -7.82 -26.72 5.98
CA ALA A 398 -7.04 -26.43 4.79
C ALA A 398 -7.77 -26.87 3.51
N GLU A 399 -7.88 -25.95 2.55
CA GLU A 399 -8.54 -26.17 1.26
C GLU A 399 -7.63 -25.85 0.07
N CYS A 400 -7.85 -26.57 -1.03
CA CYS A 400 -7.19 -26.31 -2.30
C CYS A 400 -7.67 -25.00 -2.90
N CYS A 401 -6.77 -24.05 -3.16
CA CYS A 401 -7.14 -22.73 -3.67
C CYS A 401 -7.77 -22.75 -5.08
N ILE A 402 -7.54 -23.82 -5.84
CA ILE A 402 -8.09 -24.00 -7.19
C ILE A 402 -9.43 -24.72 -7.16
N MET A 403 -9.48 -25.87 -6.49
CA MET A 403 -10.67 -26.74 -6.51
C MET A 403 -11.69 -26.39 -5.42
N ARG A 404 -11.30 -25.59 -4.41
CA ARG A 404 -12.10 -25.29 -3.22
C ARG A 404 -12.56 -26.55 -2.48
N THR A 405 -11.74 -27.59 -2.53
CA THR A 405 -11.96 -28.86 -1.83
C THR A 405 -11.06 -28.96 -0.61
N ASN A 406 -11.59 -29.49 0.48
CA ASN A 406 -10.83 -29.71 1.71
C ASN A 406 -9.88 -30.90 1.56
N PHE A 407 -8.59 -30.68 1.86
CA PHE A 407 -7.55 -31.69 1.64
C PHE A 407 -7.73 -32.94 2.49
N LYS A 408 -8.20 -32.80 3.73
CA LYS A 408 -8.44 -33.95 4.63
C LYS A 408 -9.63 -34.79 4.19
N LYS A 409 -10.72 -34.15 3.75
CA LYS A 409 -11.91 -34.85 3.25
C LYS A 409 -11.59 -35.67 2.01
N GLU A 410 -10.87 -35.07 1.07
CA GLU A 410 -10.47 -35.73 -0.19
C GLU A 410 -9.27 -36.68 -0.04
N LYS A 411 -8.65 -36.74 1.15
CA LYS A 411 -7.44 -37.53 1.42
C LYS A 411 -6.32 -37.27 0.41
N GLU A 412 -6.10 -36.00 0.06
CA GLU A 412 -5.13 -35.59 -0.95
C GLU A 412 -3.70 -35.98 -0.54
N GLN A 413 -2.94 -36.55 -1.48
CA GLN A 413 -1.59 -37.10 -1.23
C GLN A 413 -0.49 -36.19 -1.76
N GLU A 414 -0.79 -35.34 -2.73
CA GLU A 414 0.21 -34.52 -3.41
C GLU A 414 -0.11 -33.03 -3.27
N ILE A 415 0.21 -32.45 -2.10
CA ILE A 415 -0.03 -31.04 -1.79
C ILE A 415 1.29 -30.26 -1.90
N ILE A 416 1.23 -29.12 -2.59
CA ILE A 416 2.32 -28.13 -2.74
C ILE A 416 1.79 -26.72 -2.48
N GLU A 417 2.65 -25.71 -2.57
CA GLU A 417 2.26 -24.31 -2.47
C GLU A 417 2.37 -23.59 -3.83
N ILE A 418 1.40 -22.69 -4.07
CA ILE A 418 1.39 -21.74 -5.19
C ILE A 418 1.35 -20.30 -4.66
N ARG A 419 2.18 -19.43 -5.23
CA ARG A 419 2.28 -18.01 -4.84
C ARG A 419 1.03 -17.23 -5.28
N SER A 420 0.60 -16.26 -4.49
CA SER A 420 -0.34 -15.22 -4.97
C SER A 420 0.45 -14.12 -5.68
N GLY A 421 0.21 -13.93 -6.97
CA GLY A 421 0.85 -12.92 -7.81
C GLY A 421 0.64 -11.46 -7.35
N GLN A 422 -0.35 -11.17 -6.51
CA GLN A 422 -0.52 -9.83 -5.91
C GLN A 422 0.34 -9.58 -4.67
N ASN A 423 0.75 -10.63 -3.96
CA ASN A 423 1.58 -10.52 -2.76
C ASN A 423 2.62 -11.67 -2.74
N PRO A 424 3.91 -11.39 -2.98
CA PRO A 424 4.93 -12.42 -3.10
C PRO A 424 5.14 -13.24 -1.81
N TYR A 425 4.63 -12.76 -0.68
CA TYR A 425 4.73 -13.42 0.62
C TYR A 425 3.52 -14.32 0.93
N VAL A 426 2.46 -14.29 0.12
CA VAL A 426 1.27 -15.11 0.32
C VAL A 426 1.37 -16.37 -0.55
N TRP A 427 1.32 -17.51 0.12
CA TRP A 427 1.36 -18.83 -0.51
C TRP A 427 0.10 -19.59 -0.14
N HIS A 428 -0.48 -20.25 -1.14
CA HIS A 428 -1.71 -21.02 -0.99
C HIS A 428 -1.43 -22.50 -1.24
N LEU A 429 -2.11 -23.35 -0.47
CA LEU A 429 -2.02 -24.79 -0.66
C LEU A 429 -2.81 -25.22 -1.91
N VAL A 430 -2.19 -26.07 -2.72
CA VAL A 430 -2.78 -26.58 -3.95
C VAL A 430 -2.43 -28.05 -4.16
N SER A 431 -3.37 -28.80 -4.71
CA SER A 431 -3.14 -30.18 -5.18
C SER A 431 -2.34 -30.17 -6.47
N LYS A 432 -1.30 -31.01 -6.58
CA LYS A 432 -0.60 -31.24 -7.86
C LYS A 432 -1.56 -31.70 -8.96
N THR A 433 -2.60 -32.45 -8.62
CA THR A 433 -3.63 -32.88 -9.58
C THR A 433 -4.37 -31.69 -10.16
N ALA A 434 -4.74 -30.71 -9.32
CA ALA A 434 -5.38 -29.48 -9.78
C ALA A 434 -4.47 -28.68 -10.72
N ILE A 435 -3.17 -28.56 -10.39
CA ILE A 435 -2.19 -27.92 -11.28
C ILE A 435 -2.03 -28.68 -12.59
N ARG A 436 -1.86 -30.00 -12.57
CA ARG A 436 -1.75 -30.80 -13.81
C ARG A 436 -2.97 -30.64 -14.71
N ASN A 437 -4.17 -30.49 -14.15
CA ASN A 437 -5.38 -30.23 -14.93
C ASN A 437 -5.36 -28.82 -15.52
N LEU A 438 -4.92 -27.81 -14.76
CA LEU A 438 -4.73 -26.45 -15.24
C LEU A 438 -3.70 -26.36 -16.38
N LEU A 439 -2.59 -27.11 -16.27
CA LEU A 439 -1.54 -27.18 -17.30
C LEU A 439 -2.01 -27.90 -18.58
N LYS A 440 -3.07 -28.71 -18.53
CA LYS A 440 -3.62 -29.41 -19.72
C LYS A 440 -4.56 -28.53 -20.54
N SER A 441 -5.21 -27.54 -19.94
CA SER A 441 -6.34 -26.83 -20.54
C SER A 441 -5.98 -25.55 -21.30
N SER A 442 -4.74 -25.07 -21.21
CA SER A 442 -4.40 -23.72 -21.67
C SER A 442 -2.99 -23.63 -22.23
N ALA A 443 -2.79 -22.86 -23.30
CA ALA A 443 -1.48 -22.57 -23.87
C ALA A 443 -0.63 -21.64 -22.97
N ILE A 444 -1.29 -20.86 -22.11
CA ILE A 444 -0.70 -20.02 -21.07
C ILE A 444 -1.44 -20.36 -19.77
N VAL A 445 -0.69 -20.63 -18.71
CA VAL A 445 -1.24 -21.08 -17.44
C VAL A 445 -1.23 -19.90 -16.50
N CYS A 446 -2.42 -19.36 -16.22
CA CYS A 446 -2.55 -18.22 -15.31
C CYS A 446 -2.89 -18.69 -13.90
N ASN A 447 -2.46 -17.91 -12.91
CA ASN A 447 -2.83 -18.09 -11.53
C ASN A 447 -4.35 -17.97 -11.39
N PRO A 448 -5.03 -18.95 -10.79
CA PRO A 448 -6.49 -18.92 -10.67
C PRO A 448 -7.00 -17.84 -9.71
N VAL A 449 -6.13 -17.31 -8.84
CA VAL A 449 -6.50 -16.28 -7.86
C VAL A 449 -6.45 -14.88 -8.49
N ASP A 450 -5.37 -14.54 -9.18
CA ASP A 450 -5.09 -13.17 -9.64
C ASP A 450 -4.88 -13.01 -11.15
N ARG A 451 -4.99 -14.10 -11.91
CA ARG A 451 -4.89 -14.13 -13.39
C ARG A 451 -3.51 -13.73 -13.95
N THR A 452 -2.47 -13.66 -13.13
CA THR A 452 -1.08 -13.46 -13.58
C THR A 452 -0.53 -14.73 -14.25
N GLU A 453 0.42 -14.60 -15.18
CA GLU A 453 1.10 -15.74 -15.81
C GLU A 453 1.91 -16.51 -14.76
N LEU A 454 1.69 -17.82 -14.64
CA LEU A 454 2.48 -18.67 -13.75
C LEU A 454 3.83 -18.98 -14.38
N THR A 455 4.85 -18.91 -13.55
CA THR A 455 6.25 -19.24 -13.84
C THR A 455 6.71 -20.33 -12.86
N CYS A 456 7.91 -20.88 -13.07
CA CYS A 456 8.44 -21.88 -12.15
C CYS A 456 8.62 -21.36 -10.71
N ASP A 457 8.88 -20.06 -10.56
CA ASP A 457 9.08 -19.41 -9.26
C ASP A 457 7.78 -19.27 -8.45
N ASP A 458 6.63 -19.52 -9.06
CA ASP A 458 5.34 -19.46 -8.40
C ASP A 458 4.97 -20.75 -7.65
N PHE A 459 5.84 -21.76 -7.70
CA PHE A 459 5.61 -23.05 -7.06
C PHE A 459 6.73 -23.39 -6.08
N ARG A 460 6.37 -23.98 -4.94
CA ARG A 460 7.35 -24.52 -3.99
C ARG A 460 6.80 -25.68 -3.18
N ALA A 461 7.70 -26.39 -2.52
CA ALA A 461 7.34 -27.35 -1.49
C ALA A 461 6.73 -26.64 -0.28
N VAL A 462 5.78 -27.29 0.39
CA VAL A 462 5.12 -26.71 1.56
C VAL A 462 6.13 -26.51 2.69
N VAL A 463 6.18 -25.31 3.25
CA VAL A 463 7.04 -25.00 4.39
C VAL A 463 6.25 -25.20 5.68
N LEU A 464 6.40 -26.38 6.30
CA LEU A 464 5.79 -26.65 7.60
C LEU A 464 6.46 -25.76 8.67
N GLN A 465 5.69 -24.87 9.30
CA GLN A 465 6.18 -24.21 10.52
C GLN A 465 6.37 -25.30 11.59
N PRO A 466 7.55 -25.38 12.24
CA PRO A 466 7.76 -26.32 13.32
C PRO A 466 6.71 -26.03 14.40
N GLN A 467 5.83 -26.99 14.64
CA GLN A 467 4.90 -26.89 15.76
C GLN A 467 5.75 -26.77 17.02
N HIS A 468 5.74 -25.61 17.66
CA HIS A 468 6.25 -25.47 19.01
C HIS A 468 5.46 -26.45 19.87
N SER A 469 6.05 -27.60 20.13
CA SER A 469 5.54 -28.59 21.07
C SER A 469 5.46 -27.92 22.44
N SER A 470 4.27 -27.43 22.77
CA SER A 470 3.89 -26.97 24.10
C SER A 470 3.95 -28.18 25.03
N SER A 471 5.15 -28.44 25.55
CA SER A 471 5.38 -29.40 26.61
C SER A 471 4.80 -28.84 27.89
N ASN A 472 3.50 -29.06 28.10
CA ASN A 472 2.89 -28.97 29.42
C ASN A 472 3.45 -30.11 30.28
N SER A 473 4.57 -29.86 30.96
CA SER A 473 5.02 -30.69 32.07
C SER A 473 4.18 -30.37 33.30
N SER A 474 3.12 -31.14 33.50
CA SER A 474 2.35 -31.20 34.74
C SER A 474 3.25 -31.70 35.87
N ILE A 475 3.75 -30.81 36.71
CA ILE A 475 4.37 -31.19 37.99
C ILE A 475 3.24 -31.47 38.97
N SER A 476 2.98 -32.75 39.22
CA SER A 476 2.31 -33.20 40.44
C SER A 476 3.37 -33.37 41.52
N SER A 477 3.20 -32.68 42.65
CA SER A 477 3.88 -33.04 43.89
C SER A 477 2.85 -33.13 45.01
N VAL A 478 2.54 -34.38 45.32
CA VAL A 478 1.83 -34.85 46.50
C VAL A 478 2.67 -34.55 47.75
N ALA A 479 1.96 -34.29 48.84
CA ALA A 479 2.42 -33.98 50.20
C ALA A 479 3.56 -34.87 50.74
N GLN A 480 4.36 -34.29 51.64
CA GLN A 480 4.82 -34.98 52.86
C GLN A 480 5.21 -33.99 53.97
N LYS A 481 4.52 -34.18 55.12
CA LYS A 481 4.72 -33.69 56.50
C LYS A 481 4.45 -32.23 56.83
#